data_AF-A0A175YIX1-F1
#
_entry.id   AF-A0A175YIX1-F1
#
_cell.length_a   1.000
_cell.length_b   1.000
_cell.length_c   1.000
_cell.angle_alpha   90.00
_cell.angle_beta   90.00
_cell.angle_gamma   90.00
#
_symmetry.space_group_name_H-M   'P 1'
#
loop_
_entity.id
_entity.type
_entity.pdbx_description
1 polymer ?
#
loop_
_entity_poly.entity_id
_entity_poly.type
_entity_poly.pdbx_seq_one_letter_code
_entity_poly.pdbx_strand_id
1 'polypeptide(L)'
;MDVDKNGQIDCWEFMQFLRVQGYKDYADHKLFQILDIDKSEGLDFWEVMTLYYIIKSGRPFCWSCQKFITAVYFVCVNCFEKSAAPVYLCPGCYEACKYRHSHGPLPPQFLDNYTILEAHRVSSLAKME
;
A
#
# COMPACT_ATOMS: atom_id res chain seq x y z
N MET A 1 11.34 14.82 11.14
CA MET A 1 11.26 13.35 11.17
C MET A 1 12.42 12.88 12.00
N ASP A 2 13.64 13.30 11.64
CA ASP A 2 14.85 13.23 12.48
C ASP A 2 14.72 14.20 13.67
N VAL A 3 14.49 13.69 14.88
CA VAL A 3 14.27 14.46 16.11
C VAL A 3 15.61 14.71 16.80
N ASP A 4 16.49 13.71 16.83
CA ASP A 4 17.79 13.80 17.51
C ASP A 4 18.90 14.43 16.65
N LYS A 5 18.64 14.62 15.35
CA LYS A 5 19.53 15.21 14.33
C LYS A 5 20.78 14.38 14.06
N ASN A 6 20.68 13.06 14.18
CA ASN A 6 21.79 12.15 13.91
C ASN A 6 21.98 11.86 12.41
N GLY A 7 21.08 12.34 11.54
CA GLY A 7 21.15 12.19 10.09
C GLY A 7 20.53 10.89 9.56
N GLN A 8 19.96 10.07 10.43
CA GLN A 8 19.18 8.88 10.12
C GLN A 8 17.83 8.95 10.83
N ILE A 9 16.86 8.17 10.36
CA ILE A 9 15.56 8.05 11.04
C ILE A 9 15.46 6.70 11.70
N ASP A 10 15.37 6.66 13.02
CA ASP A 10 15.14 5.39 13.72
C ASP A 10 13.66 4.94 13.64
N CYS A 11 13.39 3.70 14.05
CA CYS A 11 12.05 3.13 14.00
C CYS A 11 11.03 3.90 14.85
N TRP A 12 11.45 4.47 15.99
CA TRP A 12 10.58 5.25 16.86
C TRP A 12 10.21 6.59 16.20
N GLU A 13 11.19 7.34 15.70
CA GLU A 13 11.01 8.59 14.98
C GLU A 13 10.11 8.43 13.76
N PHE A 14 10.34 7.36 13.00
CA PHE A 14 9.52 6.94 11.87
C PHE A 14 8.05 6.77 12.27
N MET A 15 7.77 5.95 13.29
CA MET A 15 6.40 5.67 13.73
C MET A 15 5.72 6.92 14.29
N GLN A 16 6.43 7.72 15.09
CA GLN A 16 5.87 8.95 15.66
C GLN A 16 5.51 9.95 14.58
N PHE A 17 6.42 10.18 13.62
CA PHE A 17 6.17 11.09 12.51
C PHE A 17 4.91 10.69 11.73
N LEU A 18 4.80 9.42 11.32
CA LEU A 18 3.66 8.94 10.53
C LEU A 18 2.33 9.05 11.28
N ARG A 19 2.31 8.75 12.59
CA ARG A 19 1.10 8.89 13.42
C ARG A 19 0.66 10.35 13.53
N VAL A 20 1.59 11.27 13.77
CA VAL A 20 1.32 12.71 13.87
C VAL A 20 0.81 13.28 12.55
N GLN A 21 1.35 12.80 11.42
CA GLN A 21 0.89 13.22 10.09
C GLN A 21 -0.40 12.53 9.62
N GLY A 22 -0.99 11.64 10.42
CA GLY A 22 -2.24 10.95 10.10
C GLY A 22 -2.08 9.68 9.24
N TYR A 23 -0.86 9.27 8.91
CA TYR A 23 -0.54 8.06 8.14
C TYR A 23 -0.44 6.82 9.04
N LYS A 24 -1.46 6.60 9.87
CA LYS A 24 -1.44 5.56 10.93
C LYS A 24 -1.18 4.15 10.41
N ASP A 25 -1.75 3.79 9.25
CA ASP A 25 -1.58 2.47 8.65
C ASP A 25 -0.13 2.22 8.17
N TYR A 26 0.60 3.29 7.84
CA TYR A 26 2.01 3.21 7.46
C TYR A 26 2.96 3.21 8.66
N ALA A 27 2.47 3.54 9.86
CA ALA A 27 3.26 3.51 11.10
C ALA A 27 3.44 2.07 11.62
N ASP A 28 3.98 1.20 10.77
CA ASP A 28 4.16 -0.23 10.97
C ASP A 28 5.65 -0.61 10.97
N HIS A 29 6.06 -1.43 11.93
CA HIS A 29 7.46 -1.84 12.08
C HIS A 29 7.94 -2.69 10.89
N LYS A 30 7.08 -3.50 10.27
CA LYS A 30 7.50 -4.30 9.11
C LYS A 30 7.69 -3.43 7.88
N LEU A 31 6.90 -2.36 7.72
CA LEU A 31 7.17 -1.37 6.67
C LEU A 31 8.53 -0.69 6.89
N PHE A 32 8.87 -0.31 8.11
CA PHE A 32 10.21 0.21 8.43
C PHE A 32 11.31 -0.76 8.01
N GLN A 33 11.19 -2.04 8.37
CA GLN A 33 12.16 -3.09 7.98
C GLN A 33 12.23 -3.34 6.47
N ILE A 34 11.15 -3.08 5.74
CA ILE A 34 11.13 -3.17 4.27
C ILE A 34 11.85 -1.97 3.64
N LEU A 35 11.80 -0.82 4.29
CA LEU A 35 12.42 0.42 3.85
C LEU A 35 13.91 0.49 4.16
N ASP A 36 14.34 -0.07 5.29
CA ASP A 36 15.75 -0.24 5.68
C ASP A 36 16.39 -1.34 4.81
N ILE A 37 16.73 -0.98 3.57
CA ILE A 37 17.24 -1.86 2.53
C ILE A 37 18.68 -2.25 2.85
N ASP A 38 19.47 -1.29 3.35
CA ASP A 38 20.87 -1.51 3.68
C ASP A 38 21.09 -2.13 5.07
N LYS A 39 20.02 -2.23 5.88
CA LYS A 39 20.01 -2.81 7.24
C LYS A 39 20.89 -2.02 8.19
N SER A 40 20.90 -0.70 8.05
CA SER A 40 21.64 0.22 8.91
C SER A 40 20.93 0.48 10.24
N GLU A 41 19.74 -0.09 10.47
CA GLU A 41 18.87 0.14 11.62
C GLU A 41 18.28 1.56 11.69
N GLY A 42 18.43 2.34 10.62
CA GLY A 42 17.85 3.67 10.44
C GLY A 42 17.50 3.89 8.96
N LEU A 43 16.67 4.89 8.66
CA LEU A 43 16.37 5.26 7.28
C LEU A 43 17.23 6.42 6.82
N ASP A 44 17.92 6.23 5.70
CA ASP A 44 18.63 7.30 5.00
C ASP A 44 17.68 8.17 4.14
N PHE A 45 18.25 9.15 3.44
CA PHE A 45 17.47 10.03 2.56
C PHE A 45 16.70 9.28 1.47
N TRP A 46 17.30 8.28 0.82
CA TRP A 46 16.68 7.55 -0.30
C TRP A 46 15.59 6.60 0.19
N GLU A 47 15.76 6.02 1.36
CA GLU A 47 14.75 5.17 2.01
C GLU A 47 13.55 6.01 2.45
N VAL A 48 13.78 7.21 2.99
CA VAL A 48 12.71 8.19 3.27
C VAL A 48 12.01 8.66 1.99
N MET A 49 12.74 8.87 0.89
CA MET A 49 12.12 9.20 -0.40
C MET A 49 11.25 8.05 -0.93
N THR A 50 11.65 6.81 -0.69
CA THR A 50 10.86 5.62 -1.01
C THR A 50 9.56 5.60 -0.20
N LEU A 51 9.61 5.89 1.10
CA LEU A 51 8.42 6.06 1.95
C LEU A 51 7.50 7.16 1.42
N TYR A 52 8.05 8.31 1.05
CA TYR A 52 7.26 9.41 0.49
C TYR A 52 6.50 8.96 -0.76
N TYR A 53 7.17 8.26 -1.69
CA TYR A 53 6.54 7.72 -2.88
C TYR A 53 5.43 6.70 -2.54
N ILE A 54 5.69 5.79 -1.60
CA ILE A 54 4.72 4.80 -1.12
C ILE A 54 3.43 5.48 -0.63
N ILE A 55 3.57 6.50 0.21
CA ILE A 55 2.42 7.24 0.78
C ILE A 55 1.68 8.00 -0.32
N LYS A 56 2.39 8.73 -1.18
CA LYS A 56 1.76 9.57 -2.21
C LYS A 56 1.11 8.79 -3.34
N SER A 57 1.63 7.61 -3.65
CA SER A 57 0.99 6.69 -4.60
C SER A 57 -0.14 5.86 -3.97
N GLY A 58 -0.37 5.98 -2.66
CA GLY A 58 -1.47 5.30 -1.96
C GLY A 58 -1.33 3.79 -1.95
N ARG A 59 -0.10 3.27 -1.89
CA ARG A 59 0.14 1.82 -1.99
C ARG A 59 -0.57 1.06 -0.85
N PRO A 60 -1.30 -0.01 -1.17
CA PRO A 60 -2.21 -0.61 -0.22
C PRO A 60 -1.54 -1.58 0.75
N PHE A 61 -2.25 -1.83 1.84
CA PHE A 61 -2.02 -2.95 2.73
C PHE A 61 -3.00 -4.07 2.41
N CYS A 62 -2.57 -5.31 2.60
CA CYS A 62 -3.44 -6.46 2.44
C CYS A 62 -4.53 -6.46 3.51
N TRP A 63 -5.79 -6.43 3.10
CA TRP A 63 -6.95 -6.45 4.00
C TRP A 63 -6.96 -7.65 4.95
N SER A 64 -6.51 -8.82 4.49
CA SER A 64 -6.51 -10.04 5.32
C SER A 64 -5.34 -10.12 6.32
N CYS A 65 -4.10 -9.97 5.87
CA CYS A 65 -2.92 -10.16 6.72
C CYS A 65 -2.29 -8.86 7.22
N GLN A 66 -2.83 -7.70 6.84
CA GLN A 66 -2.39 -6.35 7.23
C GLN A 66 -0.92 -6.05 6.86
N LYS A 67 -0.32 -6.85 5.98
CA LYS A 67 1.04 -6.59 5.46
C LYS A 67 1.00 -5.59 4.33
N PHE A 68 1.97 -4.67 4.30
CA PHE A 68 2.23 -3.81 3.17
C PHE A 68 2.46 -4.64 1.89
N ILE A 69 1.85 -4.24 0.77
CA ILE A 69 2.02 -4.96 -0.50
C ILE A 69 3.06 -4.21 -1.36
N THR A 70 4.19 -4.86 -1.62
CA THR A 70 5.34 -4.24 -2.28
C THR A 70 5.22 -4.16 -3.81
N ALA A 71 4.49 -5.09 -4.42
CA ALA A 71 4.39 -5.20 -5.87
C ALA A 71 2.96 -5.54 -6.30
N VAL A 72 2.74 -6.78 -6.73
CA VAL A 72 1.45 -7.22 -7.25
C VAL A 72 0.44 -7.32 -6.12
N TYR A 73 -0.72 -6.73 -6.34
CA TYR A 73 -1.89 -6.89 -5.48
C TYR A 73 -3.13 -7.16 -6.32
N PHE A 74 -4.09 -7.84 -5.71
CA PHE A 74 -5.43 -7.99 -6.24
C PHE A 74 -6.35 -7.03 -5.53
N VAL A 75 -7.27 -6.40 -6.25
CA VAL A 75 -8.31 -5.55 -5.65
C VAL A 75 -9.68 -5.98 -6.14
N CYS A 76 -10.64 -5.99 -5.21
CA CYS A 76 -12.04 -6.25 -5.57
C CYS A 76 -12.57 -5.07 -6.38
N VAL A 77 -12.96 -5.31 -7.64
CA VAL A 77 -13.43 -4.27 -8.56
C VAL A 77 -14.66 -3.57 -8.00
N ASN A 78 -15.60 -4.34 -7.43
CA ASN A 78 -16.81 -3.78 -6.84
C ASN A 78 -16.50 -2.83 -5.66
N CYS A 79 -15.52 -3.18 -4.82
CA CYS A 79 -15.08 -2.28 -3.75
C CYS A 79 -14.29 -1.09 -4.27
N PHE A 80 -13.44 -1.30 -5.27
CA PHE A 80 -12.63 -0.23 -5.86
C PHE A 80 -13.47 0.90 -6.45
N GLU A 81 -14.57 0.56 -7.13
CA GLU A 81 -15.43 1.54 -7.79
C GLU A 81 -16.46 2.21 -6.85
N LYS A 82 -16.90 1.51 -5.81
CA LYS A 82 -18.09 1.91 -5.01
C LYS A 82 -17.82 2.20 -3.55
N SER A 83 -16.63 1.88 -3.04
CA SER A 83 -16.29 2.02 -1.62
C SER A 83 -15.19 3.06 -1.41
N ALA A 84 -15.32 3.84 -0.33
CA ALA A 84 -14.23 4.67 0.17
C ALA A 84 -13.05 3.83 0.72
N ALA A 85 -13.26 2.53 0.97
CA ALA A 85 -12.25 1.59 1.42
C ALA A 85 -12.22 0.37 0.48
N PRO A 86 -11.41 0.39 -0.60
CA PRO A 86 -11.23 -0.76 -1.47
C PRO A 86 -10.55 -1.93 -0.74
N VAL A 87 -10.91 -3.16 -1.13
CA VAL A 87 -10.33 -4.38 -0.54
C VAL A 87 -9.17 -4.86 -1.41
N TYR A 88 -7.96 -4.67 -0.90
CA TYR A 88 -6.71 -5.12 -1.50
C TYR A 88 -6.22 -6.42 -0.85
N LEU A 89 -5.63 -7.31 -1.63
CA LEU A 89 -5.07 -8.58 -1.18
C LEU A 89 -3.68 -8.78 -1.77
N CYS A 90 -2.77 -9.30 -0.95
CA CYS A 90 -1.53 -9.86 -1.47
C CYS A 90 -1.81 -11.20 -2.17
N PRO A 91 -0.91 -11.67 -3.06
CA PRO A 91 -1.10 -12.92 -3.79
C PRO A 91 -1.40 -14.13 -2.89
N GLY A 92 -0.68 -14.28 -1.78
CA GLY A 92 -0.91 -15.40 -0.86
C GLY A 92 -2.28 -15.37 -0.15
N CYS A 93 -2.82 -14.19 0.15
CA CYS A 93 -4.17 -14.08 0.74
C CYS A 93 -5.27 -14.27 -0.32
N TYR A 94 -5.00 -13.90 -1.57
CA TYR A 94 -5.87 -14.18 -2.70
C TYR A 94 -5.95 -15.70 -2.97
N GLU A 95 -4.81 -16.38 -3.13
CA GLU A 95 -4.74 -17.84 -3.35
C GLU A 95 -5.41 -18.64 -2.22
N ALA A 96 -5.24 -18.20 -0.97
CA ALA A 96 -5.85 -18.85 0.18
C ALA A 96 -7.34 -18.52 0.38
N CYS A 97 -7.99 -17.82 -0.56
CA CYS A 97 -9.38 -17.40 -0.48
C CYS A 97 -9.73 -16.62 0.81
N LYS A 98 -8.77 -15.86 1.36
CA LYS A 98 -8.93 -15.13 2.64
C LYS A 98 -9.57 -13.75 2.46
N TYR A 99 -10.69 -13.70 1.74
CA TYR A 99 -11.32 -12.43 1.35
C TYR A 99 -12.83 -12.39 1.57
N ARG A 100 -13.30 -12.91 2.70
CA ARG A 100 -14.71 -12.77 3.09
C ARG A 100 -15.01 -11.32 3.45
N HIS A 101 -15.53 -10.57 2.49
CA HIS A 101 -16.02 -9.21 2.65
C HIS A 101 -17.35 -9.08 1.92
N SER A 102 -18.17 -8.11 2.34
CA SER A 102 -19.50 -7.87 1.76
C SER A 102 -19.50 -6.55 1.01
N HIS A 103 -19.96 -6.58 -0.24
CA HIS A 103 -20.19 -5.40 -1.07
C HIS A 103 -21.50 -5.57 -1.88
N GLY A 104 -22.50 -6.16 -1.24
CA GLY A 104 -23.81 -6.44 -1.84
C GLY A 104 -23.98 -7.91 -2.27
N PRO A 105 -24.93 -8.20 -3.19
CA PRO A 105 -25.33 -9.56 -3.52
C PRO A 105 -24.42 -10.28 -4.52
N LEU A 106 -23.52 -9.54 -5.19
CA LEU A 106 -22.64 -10.10 -6.23
C LEU A 106 -21.39 -10.75 -5.61
N PRO A 107 -20.89 -11.84 -6.22
CA PRO A 107 -19.62 -12.42 -5.80
C PRO A 107 -18.48 -11.43 -6.03
N PRO A 108 -17.42 -11.46 -5.21
CA PRO A 108 -16.27 -10.58 -5.38
C PRO A 108 -15.51 -10.95 -6.65
N GLN A 109 -15.33 -9.97 -7.54
CA GLN A 109 -14.45 -10.08 -8.70
C GLN A 109 -13.15 -9.31 -8.43
N PHE A 110 -12.01 -9.96 -8.65
CA PHE A 110 -10.71 -9.38 -8.44
C PHE A 110 -9.96 -9.17 -9.74
N LEU A 111 -9.24 -8.05 -9.84
CA LEU A 111 -8.24 -7.80 -10.86
C LEU A 111 -6.93 -7.44 -10.18
N ASP A 112 -5.81 -7.76 -10.83
CA ASP A 112 -4.50 -7.29 -10.39
C ASP A 112 -4.24 -5.84 -10.83
N ASN A 113 -3.23 -5.22 -10.22
CA ASN A 113 -2.89 -3.83 -10.47
C ASN A 113 -2.42 -3.55 -11.91
N TYR A 114 -1.82 -4.50 -12.64
CA TYR A 114 -1.45 -4.29 -14.04
C TYR A 114 -2.69 -4.29 -14.94
N THR A 115 -3.62 -5.21 -14.69
CA THR A 115 -4.88 -5.26 -15.45
C THR A 115 -5.68 -3.96 -15.28
N ILE A 116 -5.68 -3.37 -14.08
CA ILE A 116 -6.34 -2.07 -13.85
C ILE A 116 -5.63 -0.93 -14.58
N LEU A 117 -4.30 -0.88 -14.54
CA LEU A 117 -3.52 0.12 -15.26
C LEU A 117 -3.77 0.04 -16.78
N GLU A 118 -3.84 -1.16 -17.33
CA GLU A 118 -4.12 -1.39 -18.74
C GLU A 118 -5.56 -0.97 -19.10
N ALA A 119 -6.54 -1.30 -18.28
CA ALA A 119 -7.93 -0.83 -18.47
C ALA A 119 -8.01 0.71 -18.45
N HIS A 120 -7.26 1.37 -17.57
CA HIS A 120 -7.15 2.84 -17.56
C HIS A 120 -6.50 3.37 -18.85
N ARG A 121 -5.43 2.74 -19.33
CA ARG A 121 -4.74 3.13 -20.57
C ARG A 121 -5.68 3.02 -21.78
N VAL A 122 -6.36 1.89 -21.93
CA VAL A 122 -7.30 1.64 -23.04
C VAL A 122 -8.48 2.62 -23.00
N SER A 123 -9.08 2.85 -21.83
CA SER A 123 -10.18 3.81 -21.70
C SER A 123 -9.76 5.26 -21.95
N SER A 124 -8.49 5.60 -21.71
CA SER A 124 -7.94 6.92 -22.03
C SER A 124 -7.76 7.12 -23.54
N LEU A 125 -7.29 6.10 -24.25
CA LEU A 125 -7.14 6.15 -25.72
C LEU A 125 -8.49 6.25 -26.43
N ALA A 126 -9.49 5.50 -25.96
CA ALA A 126 -10.84 5.54 -26.55
C ALA A 126 -11.55 6.90 -26.41
N LYS A 127 -11.09 7.79 -25.52
CA LYS A 127 -11.62 9.16 -25.37
C LYS A 127 -10.96 10.16 -26.32
N MET A 128 -9.89 9.76 -27.01
CA MET A 128 -9.16 10.60 -27.96
C MET A 128 -9.65 10.43 -29.41
N GLU A 129 -10.51 9.44 -29.64
CA GLU A 129 -11.21 9.15 -30.91
C GLU A 129 -12.60 9.82 -30.94
#